data_AF-A0A510IV31-F1
#
_entry.id   AF-A0A510IV31-F1
#
_cell.length_a   1.000
_cell.length_b   1.000
_cell.length_c   1.000
_cell.angle_alpha   90.00
_cell.angle_beta   90.00
_cell.angle_gamma   90.00
#
_symmetry.space_group_name_H-M   'P 1'
#
loop_
_entity.id
_entity.type
_entity.pdbx_description
1 polymer ?
#
loop_
_entity_poly.entity_id
_entity_poly.type
_entity_poly.pdbx_seq_one_letter_code
_entity_poly.pdbx_strand_id
1 'polypeptide(L)'
;MKSKQYILPLVIASLAASAALADSHPKKPAKDWTCADFLAIDDEIKPKAVYWAAAYSKRGKEEGDMLDIEGTEKVTPMIITACTNAPKESFWAKFKDEWHKMGRHHGKDKAKQMMNMQGGDNKSGTNGNSNMQKQKQKQ
;
A
#
# COMPACT_ATOMS: atom_id res chain seq x y z
N MET A 1 -74.39 -1.47 -6.21
CA MET A 1 -73.24 -0.97 -6.99
C MET A 1 -72.03 -0.90 -6.06
N LYS A 2 -70.92 -1.58 -6.40
CA LYS A 2 -69.71 -1.70 -5.57
C LYS A 2 -68.68 -0.65 -6.00
N SER A 3 -68.47 0.39 -5.18
CA SER A 3 -67.39 1.37 -5.38
C SER A 3 -66.12 0.85 -4.70
N LYS A 4 -65.22 0.28 -5.48
CA LYS A 4 -63.88 -0.13 -5.04
C LYS A 4 -62.95 1.07 -5.18
N GLN A 5 -62.71 1.74 -4.06
CA GLN A 5 -61.65 2.75 -3.93
C GLN A 5 -60.28 2.05 -3.89
N TYR A 6 -59.36 2.58 -4.70
CA TYR A 6 -57.96 2.17 -4.83
C TYR A 6 -57.17 2.60 -3.59
N ILE A 7 -56.37 1.69 -3.01
CA ILE A 7 -55.20 2.06 -2.22
C ILE A 7 -54.01 1.26 -2.73
N LEU A 8 -53.07 2.00 -3.32
CA LEU A 8 -51.79 1.59 -3.86
C LEU A 8 -50.83 1.37 -2.67
N PRO A 9 -50.23 0.18 -2.45
CA PRO A 9 -49.16 0.08 -1.47
C PRO A 9 -47.85 0.52 -2.15
N LEU A 10 -47.37 1.69 -1.75
CA LEU A 10 -46.02 2.16 -2.00
C LEU A 10 -45.07 1.28 -1.17
N VAL A 11 -44.53 0.23 -1.78
CA VAL A 11 -43.55 -0.65 -1.14
C VAL A 11 -42.23 0.10 -1.06
N ILE A 12 -41.98 0.74 0.08
CA ILE A 12 -40.67 1.29 0.42
C ILE A 12 -39.78 0.09 0.77
N ALA A 13 -38.94 -0.33 -0.17
CA ALA A 13 -37.88 -1.28 0.10
C ALA A 13 -36.83 -0.58 0.99
N SER A 14 -36.96 -0.73 2.29
CA SER A 14 -35.92 -0.38 3.25
C SER A 14 -34.72 -1.30 3.02
N LEU A 15 -33.63 -0.76 2.44
CA LEU A 15 -32.31 -1.36 2.56
C LEU A 15 -31.95 -1.34 4.05
N ALA A 16 -32.22 -2.43 4.76
CA ALA A 16 -31.63 -2.68 6.05
C ALA A 16 -30.14 -2.96 5.83
N ALA A 17 -29.32 -1.90 5.85
CA ALA A 17 -27.90 -2.04 6.08
C ALA A 17 -27.74 -2.60 7.50
N SER A 18 -27.50 -3.91 7.61
CA SER A 18 -27.19 -4.55 8.88
C SER A 18 -25.81 -4.04 9.34
N ALA A 19 -25.79 -2.91 10.04
CA ALA A 19 -24.65 -2.46 10.80
C ALA A 19 -24.54 -3.32 12.07
N ALA A 20 -24.18 -4.60 11.89
CA ALA A 20 -23.66 -5.40 12.99
C ALA A 20 -22.19 -5.01 13.21
N LEU A 21 -21.97 -3.78 13.70
CA LEU A 21 -20.69 -3.36 14.27
C LEU A 21 -20.76 -3.65 15.77
N ALA A 22 -20.69 -4.92 16.14
CA ALA A 22 -20.57 -5.32 17.53
C ALA A 22 -19.37 -6.26 17.65
N ASP A 23 -18.34 -5.76 18.34
CA ASP A 23 -16.96 -6.28 18.46
C ASP A 23 -16.01 -5.81 17.33
N SER A 24 -15.36 -4.66 17.55
CA SER A 24 -14.33 -4.10 16.65
C SER A 24 -13.04 -4.93 16.62
N HIS A 25 -12.97 -6.02 17.39
CA HIS A 25 -11.82 -6.91 17.43
C HIS A 25 -12.16 -8.24 16.75
N PRO A 26 -11.46 -8.58 15.65
CA PRO A 26 -11.63 -9.88 15.02
C PRO A 26 -11.32 -11.00 16.02
N LYS A 27 -12.35 -11.78 16.39
CA LYS A 27 -12.19 -12.98 17.25
C LYS A 27 -11.51 -14.15 16.55
N LYS A 28 -11.16 -13.96 15.28
CA LYS A 28 -10.51 -14.97 14.44
C LYS A 28 -9.00 -14.80 14.50
N PRO A 29 -8.24 -15.89 14.39
CA PRO A 29 -6.79 -15.82 14.19
C PRO A 29 -6.46 -14.90 13.00
N ALA A 30 -5.42 -14.07 13.14
CA ALA A 30 -5.00 -13.14 12.09
C ALA A 30 -4.72 -13.81 10.73
N LYS A 31 -4.31 -15.09 10.74
CA LYS A 31 -4.12 -15.91 9.52
C LYS A 31 -5.40 -16.09 8.69
N ASP A 32 -6.57 -15.98 9.32
CA ASP A 32 -7.89 -16.23 8.72
C ASP A 32 -8.69 -14.94 8.49
N TRP A 33 -8.05 -13.77 8.61
CA TRP A 33 -8.72 -12.49 8.40
C TRP A 33 -9.16 -12.30 6.95
N THR A 34 -10.40 -11.86 6.80
CA THR A 34 -10.89 -11.20 5.60
C THR A 34 -10.52 -9.72 5.63
N CYS A 35 -10.68 -9.04 4.49
CA CYS A 35 -10.56 -7.60 4.43
C CYS A 35 -11.57 -6.89 5.34
N ALA A 36 -12.77 -7.43 5.53
CA ALA A 36 -13.74 -6.89 6.50
C ALA A 36 -13.23 -6.98 7.94
N ASP A 37 -12.60 -8.10 8.31
CA ASP A 37 -11.99 -8.26 9.64
C ASP A 37 -10.86 -7.22 9.86
N PHE A 38 -10.01 -6.98 8.85
CA PHE A 38 -8.99 -5.94 8.90
C PHE A 38 -9.57 -4.52 8.93
N LEU A 39 -10.64 -4.25 8.19
CA LEU A 39 -11.25 -2.92 8.15
C LEU A 39 -12.01 -2.58 9.44
N ALA A 40 -12.42 -3.59 10.21
CA ALA A 40 -13.17 -3.44 11.45
C ALA A 40 -12.32 -3.01 12.66
N ILE A 41 -10.99 -3.17 12.61
CA ILE A 41 -10.10 -2.65 13.66
C ILE A 41 -9.94 -1.14 13.54
N ASP A 42 -9.54 -0.50 14.64
CA ASP A 42 -9.34 0.95 14.65
C ASP A 42 -8.27 1.40 13.65
N ASP A 43 -8.46 2.57 13.05
CA ASP A 43 -7.55 3.11 12.03
C ASP A 43 -6.12 3.29 12.56
N GLU A 44 -5.95 3.56 13.85
CA GLU A 44 -4.64 3.65 14.51
C GLU A 44 -3.94 2.29 14.70
N ILE A 45 -4.72 1.19 14.65
CA ILE A 45 -4.25 -0.19 14.80
C ILE A 45 -3.94 -0.81 13.44
N LYS A 46 -4.62 -0.37 12.37
CA LYS A 46 -4.39 -0.86 11.00
C LYS A 46 -2.91 -0.85 10.58
N PRO A 47 -2.15 0.25 10.76
CA PRO A 47 -0.72 0.25 10.45
C PRO A 47 0.05 -0.83 11.25
N LYS A 48 -0.26 -1.00 12.54
CA LYS A 48 0.40 -2.00 13.41
C LYS A 48 0.14 -3.42 12.92
N ALA A 49 -1.07 -3.71 12.45
CA ALA A 49 -1.42 -4.99 11.84
C ALA A 49 -0.64 -5.23 10.53
N VAL A 50 -0.45 -4.20 9.70
CA VAL A 50 0.35 -4.29 8.47
C VAL A 50 1.83 -4.49 8.78
N TYR A 51 2.38 -3.81 9.80
CA TYR A 51 3.75 -4.03 10.28
C TYR A 51 3.96 -5.47 10.75
N TRP A 52 3.02 -6.00 11.52
CA TRP A 52 3.07 -7.40 11.94
C TRP A 52 2.98 -8.35 10.72
N ALA A 53 2.11 -8.08 9.76
CA ALA A 53 1.99 -8.88 8.54
C ALA A 53 3.26 -8.85 7.68
N ALA A 54 3.92 -7.70 7.58
CA ALA A 54 5.20 -7.53 6.91
C ALA A 54 6.30 -8.37 7.57
N ALA A 55 6.43 -8.29 8.89
CA ALA A 55 7.36 -9.12 9.65
C ALA A 55 7.04 -10.62 9.50
N TYR A 56 5.76 -10.98 9.56
CA TYR A 56 5.29 -12.36 9.40
C TYR A 56 5.59 -12.92 8.01
N SER A 57 5.47 -12.10 6.96
CA SER A 57 5.76 -12.48 5.57
C SER A 57 7.24 -12.81 5.32
N LYS A 58 8.13 -12.33 6.20
CA LYS A 58 9.57 -12.59 6.17
C LYS A 58 10.01 -13.77 7.04
N ARG A 59 9.09 -14.47 7.72
CA ARG A 59 9.44 -15.61 8.58
C ARG A 59 10.20 -16.68 7.79
N GLY A 60 11.39 -17.05 8.27
CA GLY A 60 12.31 -17.97 7.60
C GLY A 60 13.43 -17.30 6.80
N LYS A 61 13.47 -15.97 6.74
CA LYS A 61 14.64 -15.19 6.30
C LYS A 61 15.49 -14.78 7.52
N GLU A 62 16.77 -14.47 7.29
CA GLU A 62 17.75 -14.16 8.34
C GLU A 62 17.19 -13.23 9.42
N GLU A 63 17.28 -13.66 10.67
CA GLU A 63 16.97 -12.82 11.83
C GLU A 63 17.90 -11.59 11.79
N GLY A 64 17.34 -10.39 11.70
CA GLY A 64 18.13 -9.14 11.63
C GLY A 64 18.06 -8.37 10.31
N ASP A 65 17.29 -8.84 9.33
CA ASP A 65 17.01 -8.08 8.11
C ASP A 65 16.32 -6.74 8.46
N MET A 66 16.71 -5.64 7.82
CA MET A 66 16.19 -4.30 8.17
C MET A 66 14.66 -4.25 8.03
N LEU A 67 13.99 -3.69 9.05
CA LEU A 67 12.56 -3.39 8.99
C LEU A 67 12.31 -2.33 7.91
N ASP A 68 11.55 -2.69 6.88
CA ASP A 68 11.18 -1.76 5.80
C ASP A 68 10.01 -0.87 6.23
N ILE A 69 10.30 0.09 7.11
CA ILE A 69 9.36 1.08 7.63
C ILE A 69 8.71 1.84 6.47
N GLU A 70 9.53 2.38 5.55
CA GLU A 70 9.06 3.18 4.42
C GLU A 70 8.18 2.36 3.45
N GLY A 71 8.58 1.13 3.14
CA GLY A 71 7.75 0.21 2.35
C GLY A 71 6.42 -0.13 3.02
N THR A 72 6.44 -0.33 4.34
CA THR A 72 5.25 -0.65 5.13
C THR A 72 4.31 0.56 5.24
N GLU A 73 4.84 1.77 5.42
CA GLU A 73 4.02 2.99 5.43
C GLU A 73 3.36 3.26 4.08
N LYS A 74 4.09 3.06 2.97
CA LYS A 74 3.55 3.24 1.61
C LYS A 74 2.49 2.21 1.25
N VAL A 75 2.68 0.95 1.64
CA VAL A 75 1.74 -0.14 1.28
C VAL A 75 0.49 -0.16 2.14
N THR A 76 0.55 0.38 3.37
CA THR A 76 -0.60 0.44 4.30
C THR A 76 -1.86 1.07 3.66
N PRO A 77 -1.81 2.30 3.10
CA PRO A 77 -2.98 2.90 2.45
C PRO A 77 -3.44 2.11 1.21
N MET A 78 -2.51 1.48 0.48
CA MET A 78 -2.86 0.63 -0.68
C MET A 78 -3.66 -0.60 -0.26
N ILE A 79 -3.26 -1.25 0.84
CA ILE A 79 -3.98 -2.41 1.40
C ILE A 79 -5.35 -1.99 1.92
N ILE A 80 -5.44 -0.85 2.62
CA ILE A 80 -6.72 -0.31 3.07
C ILE A 80 -7.65 -0.10 1.87
N THR A 81 -7.18 0.57 0.81
CA THR A 81 -7.98 0.76 -0.42
C THR A 81 -8.37 -0.57 -1.07
N ALA A 82 -7.43 -1.50 -1.22
CA ALA A 82 -7.69 -2.81 -1.82
C ALA A 82 -8.72 -3.62 -1.02
N CYS A 83 -8.69 -3.53 0.31
CA CYS A 83 -9.65 -4.18 1.18
C CYS A 83 -11.01 -3.48 1.20
N THR A 84 -11.06 -2.14 1.13
CA THR A 84 -12.33 -1.40 1.01
C THR A 84 -13.09 -1.80 -0.26
N ASN A 85 -12.37 -2.02 -1.36
CA ASN A 85 -12.97 -2.45 -2.63
C ASN A 85 -13.40 -3.93 -2.64
N ALA A 86 -12.87 -4.75 -1.72
CA ALA A 86 -13.09 -6.19 -1.71
C ALA A 86 -13.18 -6.75 -0.28
N PRO A 87 -14.19 -6.36 0.51
CA PRO A 87 -14.27 -6.66 1.95
C PRO A 87 -14.39 -8.17 2.26
N LYS A 88 -14.90 -8.97 1.31
CA LYS A 88 -15.05 -10.43 1.48
C LYS A 88 -13.80 -11.23 1.14
N GLU A 89 -12.80 -10.59 0.54
CA GLU A 89 -11.56 -11.26 0.14
C GLU A 89 -10.64 -11.50 1.34
N SER A 90 -9.67 -12.39 1.16
CA SER A 90 -8.62 -12.62 2.15
C SER A 90 -7.73 -11.39 2.32
N PHE A 91 -7.52 -10.96 3.56
CA PHE A 91 -6.57 -9.90 3.89
C PHE A 91 -5.16 -10.25 3.39
N TRP A 92 -4.72 -11.49 3.61
CA TRP A 92 -3.37 -11.95 3.22
C TRP A 92 -3.15 -11.98 1.71
N ALA A 93 -4.19 -12.27 0.93
CA ALA A 93 -4.11 -12.21 -0.52
C ALA A 93 -3.86 -10.76 -0.98
N LYS A 94 -4.63 -9.80 -0.46
CA LYS A 94 -4.45 -8.37 -0.76
C LYS A 94 -3.13 -7.83 -0.23
N PHE A 95 -2.76 -8.15 1.01
CA PHE A 95 -1.49 -7.77 1.60
C PHE A 95 -0.32 -8.19 0.70
N LYS A 96 -0.27 -9.47 0.30
CA LYS A 96 0.82 -9.96 -0.55
C LYS A 96 0.83 -9.32 -1.92
N ASP A 97 -0.33 -9.13 -2.55
CA ASP A 97 -0.43 -8.49 -3.86
C ASP A 97 0.13 -7.06 -3.84
N GLU A 98 -0.34 -6.23 -2.91
CA GLU A 98 0.17 -4.85 -2.77
C GLU A 98 1.64 -4.82 -2.35
N TRP A 99 2.05 -5.70 -1.42
CA TRP A 99 3.45 -5.81 -0.99
C TRP A 99 4.39 -6.23 -2.13
N HIS A 100 3.97 -7.15 -3.00
CA HIS A 100 4.77 -7.58 -4.16
C HIS A 100 4.84 -6.51 -5.25
N LYS A 101 3.79 -5.70 -5.45
CA LYS A 101 3.86 -4.53 -6.35
C LYS A 101 4.93 -3.55 -5.87
N MET A 102 5.04 -3.35 -4.55
CA MET A 102 6.09 -2.54 -3.95
C MET A 102 7.47 -3.18 -4.10
N GLY A 103 7.63 -4.49 -3.84
CA GLY A 103 8.93 -5.17 -3.98
C GLY A 103 9.51 -5.16 -5.40
N ARG A 104 8.66 -5.10 -6.44
CA ARG A 104 9.10 -4.90 -7.84
C ARG A 104 9.64 -3.50 -8.11
N HIS A 105 9.26 -2.52 -7.30
CA HIS A 105 9.76 -1.15 -7.32
C HIS A 105 10.93 -0.97 -6.35
N HIS A 106 10.76 -1.28 -5.06
CA HIS A 106 11.77 -1.15 -4.01
C HIS A 106 13.06 -1.93 -4.30
N GLY A 107 12.99 -3.11 -4.91
CA GLY A 107 14.21 -3.85 -5.31
C GLY A 107 15.02 -3.13 -6.39
N LYS A 108 14.34 -2.44 -7.33
CA LYS A 108 14.98 -1.61 -8.37
C LYS A 108 15.45 -0.27 -7.81
N ASP A 109 14.71 0.30 -6.86
CA ASP A 109 15.01 1.60 -6.26
C ASP A 109 16.18 1.50 -5.27
N LYS A 110 16.22 0.43 -4.44
CA LYS A 110 17.38 0.09 -3.60
C LYS A 110 18.61 -0.22 -4.46
N ALA A 111 18.45 -1.00 -5.54
CA ALA A 111 19.53 -1.26 -6.49
C ALA A 111 20.06 0.02 -7.16
N LYS A 112 19.18 0.93 -7.54
CA LYS A 112 19.55 2.24 -8.10
C LYS A 112 20.20 3.15 -7.06
N GLN A 113 19.71 3.13 -5.82
CA GLN A 113 20.27 3.92 -4.72
C GLN A 113 21.65 3.41 -4.28
N MET A 114 21.86 2.09 -4.21
CA MET A 114 23.16 1.49 -3.91
C MET A 114 24.15 1.65 -5.07
N MET A 115 23.69 1.63 -6.33
CA MET A 115 24.51 2.01 -7.50
C MET A 115 24.90 3.50 -7.49
N ASN A 116 24.06 4.40 -6.97
CA ASN A 116 24.36 5.82 -6.85
C ASN A 116 25.32 6.17 -5.69
N MET A 117 25.57 5.26 -4.74
CA MET A 117 26.57 5.45 -3.68
C MET A 117 27.97 4.90 -4.03
N GLN A 118 28.08 4.02 -5.03
CA GLN A 118 29.37 3.56 -5.57
C GLN A 118 29.90 4.44 -6.73
N GLY A 119 29.14 5.44 -7.19
CA GLY A 119 29.54 6.39 -8.25
C GLY A 119 30.14 7.70 -7.74
N GLY A 120 30.54 7.75 -6.47
CA GLY A 120 31.13 8.91 -5.83
C GLY A 120 32.64 9.02 -6.06
N ASP A 121 33.12 8.93 -7.29
CA ASP A 121 34.47 9.38 -7.62
C ASP A 121 34.53 9.99 -9.04
N ASN A 122 35.04 11.22 -9.05
CA ASN A 122 35.48 12.01 -10.19
C ASN A 122 34.45 12.90 -10.92
N LYS A 123 34.14 14.03 -10.30
CA LYS A 123 34.18 15.32 -11.01
C LYS A 123 35.01 16.33 -10.22
N SER A 124 36.32 16.07 -10.18
CA SER A 124 37.30 17.13 -10.02
C SER A 124 37.20 18.09 -11.22
N GLY A 125 37.50 19.36 -10.97
CA GLY A 125 36.97 20.48 -11.74
C GLY A 125 37.41 20.58 -13.20
N THR A 126 36.59 21.32 -13.95
CA THR A 126 37.02 22.35 -14.91
C THR A 126 35.76 23.06 -15.42
N ASN A 127 35.39 24.16 -14.75
CA ASN A 127 34.60 25.21 -15.38
C ASN A 127 35.57 26.01 -16.28
N GLY A 128 35.82 25.49 -17.47
CA GLY A 128 36.54 26.17 -18.55
C GLY A 128 35.54 26.75 -19.52
N ASN A 129 35.19 28.02 -19.31
CA ASN A 129 34.39 28.85 -20.18
C ASN A 129 34.89 28.76 -21.64
N SER A 130 34.14 28.07 -22.50
CA SER A 130 34.39 28.04 -23.94
C SER A 130 33.85 29.33 -24.55
N ASN A 131 34.66 30.39 -24.50
CA ASN A 131 34.51 31.52 -25.39
C ASN A 131 35.79 31.66 -26.24
N MET A 132 35.62 31.42 -27.54
CA MET A 132 36.36 32.03 -28.63
C MET A 132 37.84 31.63 -28.82
N GLN A 133 38.05 30.43 -29.39
CA GLN A 133 39.14 30.24 -30.35
C GLN A 133 38.85 31.07 -31.61
N LYS A 134 39.53 32.21 -31.76
CA LYS A 134 39.96 32.73 -33.07
C LYS A 134 41.44 33.10 -33.01
N GLN A 135 42.24 32.08 -33.27
CA GLN A 135 43.45 32.11 -34.11
C GLN A 135 44.26 33.42 -34.13
N LYS A 136 45.31 33.44 -33.29
CA LYS A 136 46.65 33.67 -33.84
C LYS A 136 46.96 32.53 -34.81
N GLN A 137 46.87 32.78 -36.11
CA GLN A 137 47.51 31.96 -37.13
C GLN A 137 48.63 32.79 -37.77
N LYS A 138 49.80 32.14 -37.83
CA LYS A 138 50.96 32.39 -38.69
C LYS A 138 51.93 33.53 -38.33
N GLN A 139 53.13 33.06 -37.97
CA GLN A 139 54.47 33.60 -38.22
C GLN A 139 54.89 34.86 -37.44
#